data_AF-A0A239H142-F1
#
_entry.id   AF-A0A239H142-F1
#
_cell.length_a   1.000
_cell.length_b   1.000
_cell.length_c   1.000
_cell.angle_alpha   90.00
_cell.angle_beta   90.00
_cell.angle_gamma   90.00
#
_symmetry.space_group_name_H-M   'P 1'
#
loop_
_entity.id
_entity.type
_entity.pdbx_description
1 polymer ?
#
loop_
_entity_poly.entity_id
_entity_poly.type
_entity_poly.pdbx_seq_one_letter_code
_entity_poly.pdbx_strand_id
1 'polypeptide(L)'
;MKTSVLNLVRGGVFVLAAVFAFAFTQPLSIMNGFGAERDANGDIVQFHDISLLNPQDYDCIGTSEGCIYEEADEESDVITPGLFVLTNR
;
A
#
# COMPACT_ATOMS: atom_id res chain seq x y z
N MET A 1 18.48 -18.10 -47.97
CA MET A 1 18.50 -17.14 -46.83
C MET A 1 17.10 -16.96 -46.21
N LYS A 2 16.40 -18.03 -45.77
CA LYS A 2 14.99 -17.90 -45.27
C LYS A 2 14.71 -18.53 -43.90
N THR A 3 15.54 -19.44 -43.41
CA THR A 3 15.29 -20.19 -42.18
C THR A 3 15.89 -19.55 -40.92
N SER A 4 16.98 -18.79 -41.05
CA SER A 4 17.68 -18.22 -39.88
C SER A 4 16.91 -17.05 -39.24
N VAL A 5 16.15 -16.29 -40.03
CA VAL A 5 15.34 -15.16 -39.53
C VAL A 5 14.13 -15.66 -38.75
N LEU A 6 13.55 -16.80 -39.14
CA LEU A 6 12.36 -17.36 -38.50
C LEU A 6 12.62 -17.83 -37.06
N ASN A 7 13.81 -18.37 -36.78
CA ASN A 7 14.21 -18.78 -35.44
C ASN A 7 14.59 -17.59 -34.54
N LEU A 8 15.13 -16.52 -35.11
CA LEU A 8 15.47 -15.31 -34.36
C LEU A 8 14.21 -14.60 -33.84
N VAL A 9 13.15 -14.54 -34.67
CA VAL A 9 11.86 -13.96 -34.27
C VAL A 9 11.17 -14.81 -33.21
N ARG A 10 11.21 -16.14 -33.32
CA ARG A 10 10.66 -17.02 -32.27
C ARG A 10 11.42 -16.91 -30.95
N GLY A 11 12.75 -16.80 -30.97
CA GLY A 11 13.55 -16.60 -29.75
C GLY A 11 13.29 -15.25 -29.07
N GLY A 12 13.13 -14.17 -29.84
CA GLY A 12 12.84 -12.84 -29.31
C GLY A 12 11.47 -12.70 -28.63
N VAL A 13 10.44 -13.38 -29.15
CA VAL A 13 9.08 -13.32 -28.57
C VAL A 13 9.02 -13.99 -27.19
N PHE A 14 9.80 -15.04 -26.95
CA PHE A 14 9.87 -15.69 -25.63
C PHE A 14 10.56 -14.83 -24.57
N VAL A 15 11.58 -14.05 -24.96
CA VAL A 15 12.27 -13.15 -24.02
C VAL A 15 11.40 -11.93 -23.68
N LEU A 16 10.61 -11.42 -24.64
CA LEU A 16 9.69 -10.30 -24.36
C LEU A 16 8.61 -10.70 -23.34
N ALA A 17 8.03 -11.89 -23.48
CA ALA A 17 6.95 -12.36 -22.60
C ALA A 17 7.36 -12.51 -21.13
N ALA A 18 8.63 -12.87 -20.86
CA ALA A 18 9.14 -13.02 -19.49
C ALA A 18 9.28 -11.67 -18.75
N VAL A 19 9.55 -10.58 -19.46
CA VAL A 19 9.68 -9.24 -18.86
C VAL A 19 8.32 -8.67 -18.45
N PHE A 20 7.24 -9.01 -19.16
CA PHE A 20 5.90 -8.51 -18.83
C PHE A 20 5.29 -9.15 -17.57
N ALA A 21 5.72 -10.34 -17.16
CA ALA A 21 5.19 -11.00 -15.95
C ALA A 21 5.64 -10.31 -14.65
N PHE A 22 6.78 -9.62 -14.64
CA PHE A 22 7.29 -8.90 -13.47
C PHE A 22 6.87 -7.43 -13.41
N ALA A 23 6.18 -6.92 -14.44
CA ALA A 23 5.79 -5.51 -14.51
C ALA A 23 4.54 -5.17 -13.67
N PHE A 24 3.79 -6.16 -13.16
CA PHE A 24 2.53 -5.95 -12.44
C PHE A 24 2.55 -6.34 -10.96
N THR A 25 3.65 -6.87 -10.44
CA THR A 25 3.81 -7.03 -8.99
C THR A 25 4.35 -5.71 -8.43
N GLN A 26 3.49 -4.71 -8.30
CA GLN A 26 3.83 -3.52 -7.53
C GLN A 26 4.17 -3.99 -6.09
N PRO A 27 5.31 -3.60 -5.53
CA PRO A 27 5.58 -3.89 -4.13
C PRO A 27 4.45 -3.28 -3.31
N LEU A 28 3.82 -4.09 -2.45
CA LEU A 28 2.88 -3.58 -1.46
C LEU A 28 3.62 -2.48 -0.69
N SER A 29 3.12 -1.25 -0.80
CA SER A 29 3.61 -0.12 -0.02
C SER A 29 3.36 -0.44 1.44
N ILE A 30 4.37 -0.98 2.13
CA ILE A 30 4.35 -1.09 3.58
C ILE A 30 4.44 0.36 4.08
N MET A 31 3.30 0.91 4.46
CA MET A 31 3.26 2.22 5.10
C MET A 31 3.67 2.02 6.54
N ASN A 32 4.80 2.61 6.91
CA ASN A 32 5.24 2.67 8.29
C ASN A 32 4.47 3.80 9.00
N GLY A 33 3.94 3.52 10.19
CA GLY A 33 3.24 4.51 11.00
C GLY A 33 2.23 3.87 11.94
N PHE A 34 1.41 4.72 12.56
CA PHE A 34 0.36 4.31 13.49
C PHE A 34 -0.98 4.88 13.08
N GLY A 35 -1.97 4.00 12.89
CA GLY A 35 -3.36 4.37 12.69
C GLY A 35 -4.04 4.69 14.03
N ALA A 36 -4.70 5.83 14.15
CA ALA A 36 -5.36 6.23 15.39
C ALA A 36 -6.88 5.95 15.34
N GLU A 37 -7.34 4.94 16.08
CA GLU A 37 -8.76 4.68 16.28
C GLU A 37 -9.36 5.72 17.22
N ARG A 38 -10.45 6.35 16.80
CA ARG A 38 -11.12 7.43 17.53
C ARG A 38 -12.51 7.01 17.99
N ASP A 39 -12.95 7.56 19.12
CA ASP A 39 -14.31 7.39 19.61
C ASP A 39 -15.31 8.31 18.88
N ALA A 40 -16.59 8.27 19.29
CA ALA A 40 -17.63 9.13 18.73
C ALA A 40 -17.45 10.63 19.06
N ASN A 41 -16.59 10.97 20.01
CA ASN A 41 -16.26 12.34 20.38
C ASN A 41 -15.02 12.86 19.63
N GLY A 42 -14.32 11.98 18.90
CA GLY A 42 -13.11 12.28 18.15
C GLY A 42 -11.82 12.11 18.94
N ASP A 43 -11.87 11.59 20.17
CA ASP A 43 -10.68 11.35 21.00
C ASP A 43 -9.99 10.04 20.60
N ILE A 44 -8.66 10.00 20.65
CA ILE A 44 -7.91 8.79 20.28
C ILE A 44 -8.06 7.76 21.40
N VAL A 45 -8.61 6.59 21.05
CA VAL A 45 -8.83 5.49 21.99
C VAL A 45 -7.68 4.49 21.92
N GLN A 46 -7.15 4.26 20.73
CA GLN A 46 -6.13 3.26 20.49
C GLN A 46 -5.29 3.59 19.26
N PHE A 47 -3.98 3.34 19.35
CA PHE A 47 -3.10 3.32 18.19
C PHE A 47 -2.88 1.89 17.70
N HIS A 48 -2.93 1.71 16.38
CA HIS A 48 -2.68 0.45 15.69
C HIS A 48 -1.43 0.60 14.82
N ASP A 49 -0.43 -0.27 15.02
CA ASP A 49 0.77 -0.26 14.18
C ASP A 49 0.42 -0.74 12.77
N ILE A 50 0.44 0.18 11.80
CA ILE A 50 0.11 -0.14 10.40
C ILE A 50 1.30 -0.66 9.61
N SER A 51 2.50 -0.65 10.19
CA SER A 51 3.71 -1.21 9.58
C SER A 51 3.61 -2.72 9.34
N LEU A 52 2.71 -3.39 10.06
CA LEU A 52 2.41 -4.82 9.92
C LEU A 52 1.08 -5.11 9.20
N LEU A 53 0.31 -4.08 8.87
CA LEU A 53 -0.99 -4.19 8.21
C LEU A 53 -0.84 -3.96 6.70
N ASN A 54 -1.62 -4.69 5.89
CA ASN A 54 -1.70 -4.35 4.47
C ASN A 54 -2.58 -3.10 4.30
N PRO A 55 -2.35 -2.28 3.26
CA PRO A 55 -3.24 -1.16 2.91
C PRO A 55 -4.69 -1.55 2.58
N GLN A 56 -5.04 -2.84 2.58
CA GLN A 56 -6.42 -3.33 2.44
C GLN A 56 -7.09 -3.63 3.79
N ASP A 57 -6.29 -3.74 4.85
CA ASP A 57 -6.74 -4.09 6.21
C ASP A 57 -7.18 -2.84 7.00
N TYR A 58 -6.94 -1.65 6.44
CA TYR A 58 -7.42 -0.38 6.97
C TYR A 58 -7.80 0.59 5.85
N ASP A 59 -8.63 1.57 6.19
CA ASP A 59 -8.99 2.69 5.33
C ASP A 59 -8.77 4.02 6.07
N CYS A 60 -8.38 5.05 5.32
CA CYS A 60 -8.28 6.43 5.79
C CYS A 60 -9.34 7.27 5.07
N ILE A 61 -10.47 7.48 5.75
CA ILE A 61 -11.58 8.23 5.18
C ILE A 61 -11.25 9.72 5.29
N GLY A 62 -11.11 10.42 4.15
CA GLY A 62 -10.69 11.82 4.11
C GLY A 62 -11.59 12.75 4.92
N THR A 63 -11.08 13.21 6.06
CA THR A 63 -11.72 14.15 7.01
C THR A 63 -10.66 15.16 7.51
N SER A 64 -11.03 16.02 8.47
CA SER A 64 -10.10 16.98 9.10
C SER A 64 -9.24 16.39 10.21
N GLU A 65 -9.44 15.13 10.58
CA GLU A 65 -8.73 14.47 11.67
C GLU A 65 -7.41 13.85 11.17
N GLY A 66 -6.52 13.44 12.08
CA GLY A 66 -5.35 12.66 11.70
C GLY A 66 -5.68 11.16 11.65
N CYS A 67 -5.37 10.53 10.52
CA CYS A 67 -5.55 9.09 10.31
C CYS A 67 -4.29 8.33 10.71
N ILE A 68 -3.16 8.72 10.11
CA ILE A 68 -1.86 8.06 10.26
C ILE A 68 -0.88 9.04 10.87
N TYR A 69 -0.22 8.58 11.93
CA TYR A 69 0.78 9.28 12.70
C TYR A 69 2.15 8.64 12.51
N GLU A 70 3.21 9.44 12.67
CA GLU A 70 4.57 8.93 12.63
C GLU A 70 4.90 8.06 13.85
N GLU A 71 4.36 8.44 15.02
CA GLU A 71 4.52 7.75 16.29
C GLU A 71 3.16 7.50 16.97
N ALA A 72 3.09 6.56 17.92
CA ALA A 72 1.89 6.27 18.70
C ALA A 72 1.67 7.32 19.81
N ASP A 73 1.59 8.59 19.42
CA ASP A 73 1.45 9.75 20.30
C ASP A 73 0.48 10.77 19.66
N GLU A 74 -0.35 11.43 20.48
CA GLU A 74 -1.27 12.48 20.03
C GLU A 74 -0.55 13.76 19.62
N GLU A 75 0.65 14.00 20.16
CA GLU A 75 1.52 15.12 19.77
C GLU A 75 2.33 14.84 18.49
N SER A 76 2.24 13.62 17.94
CA SER A 76 2.97 13.22 16.74
C SER A 76 2.45 13.91 15.48
N ASP A 77 3.34 14.11 14.51
CA ASP A 77 3.00 14.68 13.21
C ASP A 77 2.05 13.75 12.42
N VAL A 78 1.04 14.35 11.81
CA VAL A 78 0.06 13.63 10.98
C VAL A 78 0.65 13.42 9.58
N ILE A 79 0.90 12.16 9.22
CA ILE A 79 1.33 11.75 7.88
C ILE A 79 0.16 11.84 6.90
N THR A 80 -0.98 11.29 7.29
CA THR A 80 -2.19 11.23 6.45
C THR A 80 -3.39 11.75 7.22
N PRO A 81 -4.07 12.81 6.76
CA PRO A 81 -5.32 13.25 7.34
C PRO A 81 -6.45 12.30 6.96
N GLY A 82 -7.35 12.05 7.90
CA GLY A 82 -8.54 11.23 7.75
C GLY A 82 -8.98 10.59 9.07
N LEU A 83 -10.02 9.77 8.99
CA LEU A 83 -10.44 8.86 10.05
C LEU A 83 -9.90 7.47 9.75
N PHE A 84 -9.15 6.90 10.69
CA PHE A 84 -8.66 5.52 10.60
C PHE A 84 -9.77 4.52 10.91
N VAL A 85 -9.99 3.58 9.99
CA VAL A 85 -10.97 2.51 10.15
C VAL A 85 -10.32 1.17 9.81
N LEU A 86 -10.36 0.21 10.73
CA LEU A 86 -9.92 -1.16 10.46
C LEU A 86 -10.97 -1.90 9.62
N THR A 87 -10.57 -2.36 8.44
CA THR A 87 -11.38 -3.24 7.60
C THR A 87 -11.04 -4.69 7.90
N ASN A 88 -11.60 -5.22 9.00
CA ASN A 88 -11.65 -6.67 9.23
C ASN A 88 -12.49 -7.32 8.11
N ARG A 89 -11.83 -7.81 7.06
CA ARG A 89 -12.47 -8.63 6.03
C ARG A 89 -12.43 -10.11 6.38
#